data_AF-A0A3C1GP54-F1
#
_entry.id   AF-A0A3C1GP54-F1
#
_cell.length_a   1.000
_cell.length_b   1.000
_cell.length_c   1.000
_cell.angle_alpha   90.00
_cell.angle_beta   90.00
_cell.angle_gamma   90.00
#
_symmetry.space_group_name_H-M   'P 1'
#
loop_
_entity.id
_entity.type
_entity.pdbx_description
1 polymer ?
#
loop_
_entity_poly.entity_id
_entity_poly.type
_entity_poly.pdbx_seq_one_letter_code
_entity_poly.pdbx_strand_id
1 'polypeptide(L)'
;AMSTFEGPMMSIKTVNALSHNTDWTVGHVHSGALGWVGLITIGSIYVMLPRIYNKPKMYSVSLITTHFWLATAGTIFYIVSMWISGIGQGMMWLATNPDGTLVYSFVDTVEFSHFPYIGRAFGGLLYVSGMFVMAYNVYRTIKMPEGKPVDIADPTDHEPSVDQTSTAKV
;
A
#
# COMPACT_ATOMS: atom_id res chain seq x y z
N ALA A 1 -2.14 0.41 -10.91
CA ALA A 1 -2.67 -0.24 -12.13
C ALA A 1 -3.89 -1.12 -11.86
N MET A 2 -3.94 -1.88 -10.75
CA MET A 2 -5.07 -2.76 -10.44
C MET A 2 -6.38 -1.99 -10.15
N SER A 3 -6.37 -0.98 -9.28
CA SER A 3 -7.58 -0.18 -8.96
C SER A 3 -8.12 0.59 -10.17
N THR A 4 -7.23 1.16 -11.00
CA THR A 4 -7.61 1.88 -12.23
C THR A 4 -8.18 0.98 -13.33
N PHE A 5 -8.06 -0.34 -13.20
CA PHE A 5 -8.74 -1.33 -14.03
C PHE A 5 -10.04 -1.85 -13.36
N GLU A 6 -9.99 -2.12 -12.06
CA GLU A 6 -11.11 -2.58 -11.25
C GLU A 6 -12.27 -1.57 -11.20
N GLY A 7 -11.97 -0.27 -11.10
CA GLY A 7 -12.98 0.80 -11.06
C GLY A 7 -13.89 0.80 -12.29
N PRO A 8 -13.35 0.85 -13.52
CA PRO A 8 -14.14 0.68 -14.74
C PRO A 8 -14.96 -0.61 -14.77
N MET A 9 -14.41 -1.75 -14.33
CA MET A 9 -15.14 -3.01 -14.27
C MET A 9 -16.35 -2.91 -13.31
N MET A 10 -16.17 -2.34 -12.11
CA MET A 10 -17.25 -2.14 -11.13
C MET A 10 -18.30 -1.11 -11.57
N SER A 11 -18.02 -0.30 -12.59
CA SER A 11 -18.99 0.64 -13.17
C SER A 11 -19.93 -0.01 -14.19
N ILE A 12 -19.61 -1.22 -14.67
CA ILE A 12 -20.50 -1.99 -15.55
C ILE A 12 -21.69 -2.48 -14.73
N LYS A 13 -22.91 -2.20 -15.18
CA LYS A 13 -24.15 -2.49 -14.42
C LYS A 13 -24.24 -3.93 -13.88
N THR A 14 -23.83 -4.91 -14.66
CA THR A 14 -23.86 -6.33 -14.27
C THR A 14 -22.86 -6.65 -13.16
N VAL A 15 -21.69 -6.04 -13.16
CA VAL A 15 -20.68 -6.18 -12.10
C VAL A 15 -21.12 -5.39 -10.87
N ASN A 16 -21.67 -4.19 -11.08
CA ASN A 16 -22.18 -3.34 -10.01
C ASN A 16 -23.33 -3.99 -9.23
N ALA A 17 -24.19 -4.75 -9.92
CA ALA A 17 -25.26 -5.53 -9.27
C ALA A 17 -24.73 -6.51 -8.20
N LEU A 18 -23.45 -6.91 -8.29
CA LEU A 18 -22.78 -7.77 -7.31
C LEU A 18 -21.89 -6.98 -6.35
N SER A 19 -21.20 -5.94 -6.82
CA SER A 19 -20.20 -5.20 -6.03
C SER A 19 -20.78 -4.05 -5.19
N HIS A 20 -21.98 -3.59 -5.52
CA HIS A 20 -22.63 -2.50 -4.80
C HIS A 20 -23.08 -2.94 -3.40
N ASN A 21 -22.86 -2.08 -2.40
CA ASN A 21 -23.11 -2.35 -0.98
C ASN A 21 -22.33 -3.52 -0.37
N THR A 22 -21.39 -4.14 -1.10
CA THR A 22 -20.54 -5.18 -0.55
C THR A 22 -19.15 -4.65 -0.19
N ASP A 23 -18.42 -5.43 0.60
CA ASP A 23 -17.03 -5.13 0.98
C ASP A 23 -16.07 -5.06 -0.22
N TRP A 24 -16.51 -5.45 -1.43
CA TRP A 24 -15.71 -5.28 -2.64
C TRP A 24 -15.38 -3.81 -2.87
N THR A 25 -16.35 -2.91 -2.67
CA THR A 25 -16.11 -1.46 -2.78
C THR A 25 -15.02 -1.00 -1.79
N VAL A 26 -15.00 -1.55 -0.58
CA VAL A 26 -13.98 -1.24 0.43
C VAL A 26 -12.60 -1.77 -0.01
N GLY A 27 -12.55 -2.97 -0.58
CA GLY A 27 -11.34 -3.55 -1.17
C GLY A 27 -10.77 -2.69 -2.30
N HIS A 28 -11.62 -2.21 -3.19
CA HIS A 28 -11.25 -1.29 -4.27
C HIS A 28 -10.70 0.04 -3.74
N VAL A 29 -11.36 0.64 -2.75
CA VAL A 29 -10.88 1.88 -2.13
C VAL A 29 -9.50 1.69 -1.51
N HIS A 30 -9.27 0.60 -0.78
CA HIS A 30 -8.00 0.36 -0.10
C HIS A 30 -6.88 -0.10 -1.06
N SER A 31 -7.21 -0.75 -2.17
CA SER A 31 -6.23 -1.05 -3.22
C SER A 31 -5.67 0.24 -3.83
N GLY A 32 -6.51 1.27 -4.00
CA GLY A 32 -6.08 2.62 -4.38
C GLY A 32 -5.41 3.41 -3.25
N ALA A 33 -6.02 3.46 -2.07
CA ALA A 33 -5.55 4.30 -0.97
C ALA A 33 -4.20 3.80 -0.40
N LEU A 34 -4.09 2.51 -0.08
CA LEU A 34 -2.87 1.95 0.50
C LEU A 34 -1.83 1.60 -0.56
N GLY A 35 -2.27 0.95 -1.65
CA GLY A 35 -1.40 0.41 -2.69
C GLY A 35 -0.92 1.43 -3.71
N TRP A 36 -1.66 2.52 -3.94
CA TRP A 36 -1.23 3.60 -4.84
C TRP A 36 -0.83 4.86 -4.06
N VAL A 37 -1.80 5.53 -3.43
CA VAL A 37 -1.56 6.83 -2.78
C VAL A 37 -0.55 6.70 -1.64
N GLY A 38 -0.74 5.71 -0.75
CA GLY A 38 0.16 5.49 0.38
C GLY A 38 1.59 5.21 -0.06
N LEU A 39 1.80 4.24 -0.95
CA LEU A 39 3.15 3.87 -1.40
C LEU A 39 3.88 5.01 -2.12
N ILE A 40 3.20 5.77 -3.00
CA ILE A 40 3.87 6.87 -3.70
C ILE A 40 4.23 8.00 -2.72
N THR A 41 3.33 8.36 -1.82
CA THR A 41 3.58 9.42 -0.82
C THR A 41 4.72 9.03 0.13
N ILE A 42 4.73 7.80 0.64
CA ILE A 42 5.81 7.29 1.49
C ILE A 42 7.15 7.29 0.76
N GLY A 43 7.17 6.85 -0.50
CA GLY A 43 8.36 6.86 -1.35
C GLY A 43 8.89 8.28 -1.56
N SER A 44 8.02 9.24 -1.88
CA SER A 44 8.39 10.65 -2.01
C SER A 44 8.95 11.23 -0.71
N ILE A 45 8.38 10.89 0.44
CA ILE A 45 8.89 11.33 1.75
C ILE A 45 10.29 10.78 1.99
N TYR A 46 10.55 9.49 1.70
CA TYR A 46 11.88 8.92 1.91
C TYR A 46 12.99 9.60 1.08
N VAL A 47 12.66 10.12 -0.10
CA VAL A 47 13.60 10.87 -0.94
C VAL A 47 13.72 12.33 -0.49
N MET A 48 12.61 12.96 -0.14
CA MET A 48 12.56 14.39 0.18
C MET A 48 13.10 14.70 1.58
N LEU A 49 12.86 13.82 2.56
CA LEU A 49 13.16 14.10 3.96
C LEU A 49 14.65 14.34 4.22
N PRO A 50 15.60 13.52 3.73
CA PRO A 50 17.03 13.83 3.87
C PRO A 50 17.42 15.17 3.23
N ARG A 51 16.80 15.54 2.10
CA ARG A 51 17.11 16.78 1.38
C ARG A 51 16.67 18.02 2.17
N ILE A 52 15.47 17.99 2.76
CA ILE A 52 14.97 19.10 3.59
C ILE A 52 15.83 19.30 4.85
N TYR A 53 16.30 18.21 5.45
CA TYR A 53 17.10 18.24 6.69
C TYR A 53 18.62 18.27 6.46
N ASN A 54 19.08 18.52 5.23
CA ASN A 54 20.51 18.52 4.85
C ASN A 54 21.25 17.28 5.39
N LYS A 55 20.71 16.10 5.10
CA LYS A 55 21.28 14.80 5.45
C LYS A 55 21.73 14.08 4.17
N PRO A 56 22.82 13.29 4.23
CA PRO A 56 23.33 12.58 3.06
C PRO A 56 22.37 11.48 2.58
N LYS A 57 21.65 10.83 3.51
CA LYS A 57 20.71 9.74 3.24
C LYS A 57 19.77 9.51 4.43
N MET A 58 18.74 8.69 4.22
CA MET A 58 17.92 8.14 5.30
C MET A 58 18.77 7.28 6.27
N TYR A 59 18.30 7.15 7.52
CA TYR A 59 19.09 6.55 8.59
C TYR A 59 19.43 5.08 8.29
N SER A 60 18.43 4.31 7.83
CA SER A 60 18.62 2.94 7.39
C SER A 60 17.80 2.65 6.14
N VAL A 61 18.47 2.17 5.10
CA VAL A 61 17.82 1.64 3.88
C VAL A 61 17.15 0.30 4.18
N SER A 62 17.71 -0.50 5.09
CA SER A 62 17.11 -1.77 5.50
C SER A 62 15.72 -1.58 6.13
N LEU A 63 15.54 -0.53 6.94
CA LEU A 63 14.23 -0.19 7.52
C LEU A 63 13.21 0.25 6.46
N ILE A 64 13.66 0.88 5.37
CA ILE A 64 12.80 1.20 4.23
C ILE A 64 12.32 -0.09 3.55
N THR A 65 13.22 -1.04 3.34
CA THR A 65 12.87 -2.36 2.78
C THR A 65 11.90 -3.12 3.69
N THR A 66 12.11 -3.11 5.01
CA THR A 66 11.17 -3.71 5.97
C THR A 66 9.80 -3.04 5.91
N HIS A 67 9.74 -1.70 5.88
CA HIS A 67 8.49 -0.99 5.73
C HIS A 67 7.79 -1.34 4.40
N PHE A 68 8.53 -1.39 3.30
CA PHE A 68 7.99 -1.78 1.99
C PHE A 68 7.33 -3.16 2.04
N TRP A 69 7.96 -4.16 2.65
CA TRP A 69 7.38 -5.50 2.77
C TRP A 69 6.17 -5.54 3.69
N LEU A 70 6.21 -4.85 4.83
CA LEU A 70 5.05 -4.74 5.74
C LEU A 70 3.85 -4.09 5.07
N ALA A 71 4.08 -2.96 4.38
CA ALA A 71 3.04 -2.24 3.66
C ALA A 71 2.48 -3.06 2.49
N THR A 72 3.35 -3.75 1.73
CA THR A 72 2.93 -4.59 0.60
C THR A 72 2.14 -5.80 1.07
N ALA A 73 2.65 -6.55 2.05
CA ALA A 73 1.95 -7.71 2.61
C ALA A 73 0.62 -7.29 3.24
N GLY A 74 0.60 -6.22 4.04
CA GLY A 74 -0.62 -5.69 4.64
C GLY A 74 -1.67 -5.29 3.60
N THR A 75 -1.25 -4.61 2.52
CA THR A 75 -2.14 -4.23 1.42
C THR A 75 -2.72 -5.46 0.71
N ILE A 76 -1.91 -6.47 0.41
CA ILE A 76 -2.38 -7.70 -0.25
C ILE A 76 -3.39 -8.44 0.63
N PHE A 77 -3.09 -8.64 1.92
CA PHE A 77 -4.02 -9.27 2.86
C PHE A 77 -5.35 -8.51 2.94
N TYR A 78 -5.30 -7.18 2.94
CA TYR A 78 -6.50 -6.34 2.98
C TYR A 78 -7.36 -6.55 1.72
N ILE A 79 -6.76 -6.45 0.53
CA ILE A 79 -7.48 -6.58 -0.75
C ILE A 79 -8.11 -7.96 -0.89
N VAL A 80 -7.32 -9.01 -0.66
CA VAL A 80 -7.80 -10.41 -0.79
C VAL A 80 -8.96 -10.69 0.17
N SER A 81 -8.85 -10.23 1.42
CA SER A 81 -9.94 -10.42 2.40
C SER A 81 -11.21 -9.71 1.95
N MET A 82 -11.11 -8.49 1.43
CA MET A 82 -12.27 -7.73 0.97
C MET A 82 -12.88 -8.27 -0.32
N TRP A 83 -12.09 -8.88 -1.21
CA TRP A 83 -12.64 -9.61 -2.36
C TRP A 83 -13.41 -10.85 -1.93
N ILE A 84 -12.87 -11.65 -1.00
CA ILE A 84 -13.57 -12.84 -0.48
C ILE A 84 -14.89 -12.43 0.19
N SER A 85 -14.86 -11.40 1.05
CA SER A 85 -16.07 -10.87 1.70
C SER A 85 -17.06 -10.32 0.67
N GLY A 86 -16.59 -9.47 -0.23
CA GLY A 86 -17.45 -8.72 -1.14
C GLY A 86 -18.13 -9.59 -2.19
N ILE A 87 -17.40 -10.52 -2.80
CA ILE A 87 -17.95 -11.49 -3.75
C ILE A 87 -18.92 -12.43 -3.03
N GLY A 88 -18.54 -12.92 -1.83
CA GLY A 88 -19.39 -13.81 -1.03
C GLY A 88 -20.72 -13.15 -0.63
N GLN A 89 -20.68 -11.92 -0.11
CA GLN A 89 -21.87 -11.14 0.23
C GLN A 89 -22.79 -10.98 -0.97
N GLY A 90 -22.25 -10.52 -2.11
CA GLY A 90 -23.05 -10.30 -3.32
C GLY A 90 -23.69 -11.59 -3.82
N MET A 91 -22.95 -12.71 -3.81
CA MET A 91 -23.49 -14.01 -4.22
C MET A 91 -24.57 -14.53 -3.28
N MET A 92 -24.38 -14.39 -1.96
CA MET A 92 -25.37 -14.83 -0.98
C MET A 92 -26.64 -13.99 -1.03
N TRP A 93 -26.55 -12.68 -1.27
CA TRP A 93 -27.72 -11.81 -1.41
C TRP A 93 -28.51 -12.05 -2.70
N LEU A 94 -27.85 -12.55 -3.74
CA LEU A 94 -28.50 -12.93 -5.01
C LEU A 94 -29.00 -14.38 -5.04
N ALA A 95 -28.63 -15.19 -4.05
CA ALA A 95 -28.94 -16.62 -4.04
C ALA A 95 -30.43 -16.86 -3.80
N THR A 96 -31.08 -17.50 -4.77
CA THR A 96 -32.50 -17.89 -4.71
C THR A 96 -32.65 -19.39 -4.90
N ASN A 97 -33.59 -19.97 -4.16
CA ASN A 97 -34.00 -21.37 -4.30
C ASN A 97 -34.82 -21.56 -5.59
N PRO A 98 -35.02 -22.81 -6.06
CA PRO A 98 -35.86 -23.10 -7.21
C PRO A 98 -37.31 -22.61 -7.08
N ASP A 99 -37.78 -22.39 -5.85
CA ASP A 99 -39.11 -21.85 -5.53
C ASP A 99 -39.14 -20.31 -5.48
N GLY A 100 -38.01 -19.64 -5.73
CA GLY A 100 -37.87 -18.19 -5.73
C GLY A 100 -37.65 -17.56 -4.35
N THR A 101 -37.58 -18.35 -3.28
CA THR A 101 -37.24 -17.85 -1.93
C THR A 101 -35.75 -17.55 -1.81
N LEU A 102 -35.37 -16.65 -0.90
CA LEU A 102 -33.96 -16.37 -0.61
C LEU A 102 -33.31 -17.56 0.13
N VAL A 103 -32.13 -17.98 -0.34
CA VAL A 103 -31.38 -19.11 0.24
C VAL A 103 -30.80 -18.74 1.62
N TYR A 104 -30.32 -17.50 1.76
CA TYR A 104 -29.62 -17.03 2.95
C TYR A 104 -30.36 -15.86 3.59
N SER A 105 -30.37 -15.83 4.92
CA SER A 105 -30.75 -14.63 5.65
C SER A 105 -29.61 -13.61 5.62
N PHE A 106 -29.92 -12.34 5.90
CA PHE A 106 -28.89 -11.32 6.01
C PHE A 106 -27.86 -11.64 7.11
N VAL A 107 -28.30 -12.22 8.23
CA VAL A 107 -27.42 -12.58 9.36
C VAL A 107 -26.39 -13.63 8.95
N ASP A 108 -26.76 -14.60 8.11
CA ASP A 108 -25.81 -15.62 7.62
C ASP A 108 -24.67 -14.98 6.81
N THR A 109 -24.97 -13.91 6.06
CA THR A 109 -23.95 -13.18 5.30
C THR A 109 -23.01 -12.39 6.21
N VAL A 110 -23.51 -11.88 7.35
CA VAL A 110 -22.69 -11.20 8.36
C VAL A 110 -21.77 -12.21 9.06
N GLU A 111 -22.28 -13.39 9.40
CA GLU A 111 -21.48 -14.46 9.99
C GLU A 111 -20.37 -14.93 9.05
N PHE A 112 -20.69 -15.13 7.77
CA PHE A 112 -19.69 -15.44 6.73
C PHE A 112 -18.59 -14.37 6.65
N SER A 113 -18.96 -13.09 6.74
CA SER A 113 -18.04 -11.96 6.61
C SER A 113 -17.08 -11.79 7.79
N HIS A 114 -17.31 -12.49 8.91
CA HIS A 114 -16.48 -12.40 10.10
C HIS A 114 -15.01 -12.80 9.85
N PHE A 115 -14.77 -13.93 9.17
CA PHE A 115 -13.41 -14.38 8.85
C PHE A 115 -12.66 -13.39 7.95
N PRO A 116 -13.24 -12.92 6.83
CA PRO A 116 -12.68 -11.82 6.06
C PRO A 116 -12.38 -10.55 6.87
N TYR A 117 -13.20 -10.19 7.85
CA TYR A 117 -12.93 -9.02 8.71
C TYR A 117 -11.71 -9.18 9.59
N ILE A 118 -11.43 -10.38 10.08
CA ILE A 118 -10.17 -10.67 10.78
C ILE A 118 -8.98 -10.50 9.83
N GLY A 119 -9.08 -11.02 8.61
CA GLY A 119 -8.05 -10.85 7.58
C GLY A 119 -7.78 -9.38 7.25
N ARG A 120 -8.84 -8.57 7.14
CA ARG A 120 -8.76 -7.11 6.98
C ARG A 120 -8.02 -6.44 8.14
N ALA A 121 -8.40 -6.75 9.38
CA ALA A 121 -7.78 -6.18 10.56
C ALA A 121 -6.29 -6.53 10.66
N PHE A 122 -5.94 -7.78 10.34
CA PHE A 122 -4.56 -8.24 10.29
C PHE A 122 -3.75 -7.50 9.22
N GLY A 123 -4.27 -7.39 7.99
CA GLY A 123 -3.63 -6.64 6.91
C GLY A 123 -3.42 -5.16 7.26
N GLY A 124 -4.43 -4.53 7.86
CA GLY A 124 -4.35 -3.16 8.35
C GLY A 124 -3.29 -2.99 9.45
N LEU A 125 -3.21 -3.94 10.39
CA LEU A 125 -2.22 -3.93 11.46
C LEU A 125 -0.78 -4.04 10.92
N LEU A 126 -0.56 -4.90 9.92
CA LEU A 126 0.74 -4.99 9.23
C LEU A 126 1.11 -3.64 8.59
N TYR A 127 0.17 -2.99 7.90
CA TYR A 127 0.41 -1.69 7.28
C TYR A 127 0.75 -0.61 8.34
N VAL A 128 -0.02 -0.55 9.44
CA VAL A 128 0.21 0.39 10.55
C VAL A 128 1.54 0.12 11.25
N SER A 129 1.93 -1.15 11.44
CA SER A 129 3.25 -1.49 11.97
C SER A 129 4.38 -0.98 11.06
N GLY A 130 4.20 -1.02 9.74
CA GLY A 130 5.08 -0.40 8.77
C GLY A 130 5.22 1.11 8.97
N MET A 131 4.12 1.80 9.28
CA MET A 131 4.13 3.23 9.59
C MET A 131 4.91 3.56 10.87
N PHE A 132 4.88 2.71 11.90
CA PHE A 132 5.74 2.89 13.07
C PHE A 132 7.22 2.71 12.73
N VAL A 133 7.57 1.76 11.86
CA VAL A 133 8.93 1.60 11.34
C VAL A 133 9.38 2.85 10.58
N MET A 134 8.50 3.43 9.76
CA MET A 134 8.76 4.69 9.06
C MET A 134 8.99 5.84 10.04
N ALA A 135 8.11 6.03 11.01
CA ALA A 135 8.21 7.09 12.00
C ALA A 135 9.54 7.01 12.77
N TYR A 136 9.95 5.80 13.16
CA TYR A 136 11.24 5.56 13.79
C TYR A 136 12.42 5.91 12.87
N ASN A 137 12.40 5.47 11.61
CA ASN A 137 13.48 5.75 10.65
C ASN A 137 13.61 7.27 10.40
N VAL A 138 12.48 7.96 10.23
CA VAL A 138 12.42 9.41 10.05
C VAL A 138 12.99 10.14 11.27
N TYR A 139 12.55 9.78 12.47
CA TYR A 139 13.04 10.37 13.71
C TYR A 139 14.55 10.21 13.88
N ARG A 140 15.08 9.03 13.55
CA ARG A 140 16.52 8.77 13.58
C ARG A 140 17.28 9.58 12.53
N THR A 141 16.71 9.80 11.34
CA THR A 141 17.30 10.64 10.29
C THR A 141 17.39 12.11 10.70
N ILE A 142 16.35 12.65 11.34
CA ILE A 142 16.36 14.04 11.81
C ILE A 142 17.46 14.24 12.88
N LYS A 143 17.68 13.25 13.74
CA LYS A 143 18.70 13.27 14.80
C LYS A 143 20.13 12.98 14.33
N MET A 144 20.34 12.57 13.08
CA MET A 144 21.70 12.37 12.57
C MET A 144 22.46 13.70 12.46
N PRO A 145 23.80 13.72 12.57
CA PRO A 145 24.59 14.89 12.27
C PRO A 145 24.30 15.44 10.88
N GLU A 146 24.43 16.75 10.69
CA GLU A 146 24.34 17.36 9.37
C GLU A 146 25.46 16.83 8.46
N GLY A 147 25.13 16.63 7.19
CA GLY A 147 26.07 16.16 6.20
C GLY A 147 25.53 16.48 4.81
N LYS A 148 26.40 16.93 3.91
CA LYS A 148 25.98 17.33 2.55
C LYS A 148 25.11 16.23 1.92
N PRO A 149 23.93 16.57 1.37
CA PRO A 149 23.14 15.65 0.57
C PRO A 149 24.03 15.00 -0.49
N VAL A 150 23.95 13.68 -0.64
CA VAL A 150 24.54 13.04 -1.82
C VAL A 150 23.65 13.45 -2.98
N ASP A 151 24.14 14.36 -3.82
CA ASP A 151 23.47 14.66 -5.09
C ASP A 151 23.46 13.38 -5.91
N ILE A 152 22.25 12.89 -6.19
CA ILE A 152 22.07 11.86 -7.20
C ILE A 152 22.27 12.61 -8.51
N ALA A 153 23.40 12.35 -9.15
CA ALA A 153 23.92 12.99 -10.36
C ALA A 153 22.83 13.62 -11.24
N ASP A 154 23.04 14.90 -11.59
CA ASP A 154 22.24 15.59 -12.58
C ASP A 154 22.26 14.76 -13.88
N PRO A 155 21.11 14.37 -14.45
CA PRO A 155 21.06 13.68 -15.74
C PRO A 155 21.69 14.49 -16.89
N THR A 156 21.97 15.78 -16.68
CA THR A 156 22.62 16.69 -17.63
C THR A 156 24.11 16.90 -17.37
N ASP A 157 24.68 16.30 -16.31
CA ASP A 157 26.13 16.25 -16.10
C ASP A 157 26.75 15.27 -17.12
N HIS A 158 27.08 15.79 -18.30
CA HIS A 158 27.85 15.08 -19.32
C HIS A 158 29.36 15.06 -19.04
N GLU A 159 29.81 15.54 -17.87
CA GLU A 159 31.22 15.50 -17.54
C GLU A 159 31.59 14.15 -16.94
N PRO A 160 32.54 13.41 -17.54
CA PRO A 160 33.04 12.20 -16.94
C PRO A 160 33.68 12.56 -15.60
N SER A 161 33.29 11.87 -14.54
CA SER A 161 33.86 12.02 -13.20
C SER A 161 35.36 11.71 -13.27
N VAL A 162 36.19 12.74 -13.46
CA VAL A 162 37.64 12.63 -13.38
C VAL A 162 38.00 12.40 -11.92
N ASP A 163 38.42 11.17 -11.63
CA ASP A 163 38.97 10.74 -10.35
C ASP A 163 40.26 11.53 -10.06
N GLN A 164 40.14 12.63 -9.30
CA GLN A 164 41.27 13.48 -8.91
C GLN A 164 42.16 12.86 -7.81
N THR A 165 42.02 11.57 -7.51
CA THR A 165 42.75 10.92 -6.40
C THR A 165 44.11 10.30 -6.78
N SER A 166 44.66 10.58 -7.97
CA SER A 166 45.91 9.93 -8.46
C SER A 166 47.15 10.84 -8.61
N THR A 167 47.11 12.12 -8.21
CA THR A 167 48.28 13.02 -8.36
C THR A 167 48.68 13.68 -7.05
N ALA A 168 49.26 12.89 -6.12
CA ALA A 168 50.06 13.43 -5.02
C ALA A 168 51.00 12.37 -4.42
N LYS A 169 51.92 11.82 -5.23
CA LYS A 169 53.19 11.24 -4.76
C LYS A 169 54.28 11.44 -5.81
N VAL A 170 55.05 12.51 -5.65
CA VAL A 170 56.47 12.61 -6.05
C VAL A 170 57.20 13.21 -4.87
#